data_AF-A0A9D0P1X0-F1
#
_entry.id   AF-A0A9D0P1X0-F1
#
_cell.length_a   1.000
_cell.length_b   1.000
_cell.length_c   1.000
_cell.angle_alpha   90.00
_cell.angle_beta   90.00
_cell.angle_gamma   90.00
#
_symmetry.space_group_name_H-M   'P 1'
#
loop_
_entity.id
_entity.type
_entity.pdbx_description
1 polymer ?
#
loop_
_entity_poly.entity_id
_entity_poly.type
_entity_poly.pdbx_seq_one_letter_code
_entity_poly.pdbx_strand_id
1 'polypeptide(L)'
;MIPRSITPEFLTQLNEYPIVTVLGPRQAGKTTLVRETLPDFHYVSLENPELRQIATEDPKAFLKQYPHKVILDEIQRAPVLLSYLQGIVDNRPSNGQFVLTGSHQLELRAAITQSLAGRTGILNLLPLTIEELRNANIRFDSFEAYIFNGFLPRVHDQQQRPHVAYGNYYQTYVERDVRQLIQLKDASLFEKFIKLVAGRVG
;
A
#
# COMPACT_ATOMS: atom_id res chain seq x y z
N MET A 1 -15.59 -0.18 8.87
CA MET A 1 -14.37 -0.94 8.49
C MET A 1 -14.83 -2.14 7.70
N ILE A 2 -14.38 -2.23 6.45
CA ILE A 2 -14.83 -3.21 5.48
C ILE A 2 -13.79 -4.33 5.41
N PRO A 3 -14.14 -5.59 5.75
CA PRO A 3 -13.22 -6.72 5.67
C PRO A 3 -12.65 -6.86 4.26
N ARG A 4 -11.35 -7.12 4.15
CA ARG A 4 -10.68 -7.25 2.85
C ARG A 4 -10.65 -8.70 2.39
N SER A 5 -11.04 -8.96 1.15
CA SER A 5 -11.05 -10.31 0.57
C SER A 5 -9.66 -10.90 0.39
N ILE A 6 -8.61 -10.07 0.34
CA ILE A 6 -7.21 -10.51 0.25
C ILE A 6 -6.65 -11.04 1.59
N THR A 7 -7.36 -10.86 2.71
CA THR A 7 -6.86 -11.21 4.06
C THR A 7 -6.47 -12.69 4.19
N PRO A 8 -7.23 -13.68 3.68
CA PRO A 8 -6.83 -15.08 3.77
C PRO A 8 -5.51 -15.36 3.03
N GLU A 9 -5.36 -14.81 1.82
CA GLU A 9 -4.12 -14.93 1.04
C GLU A 9 -2.94 -14.25 1.75
N PHE A 10 -3.18 -13.10 2.40
CA PHE A 10 -2.17 -12.44 3.22
C PHE A 10 -1.67 -13.32 4.37
N LEU A 11 -2.59 -13.97 5.09
CA LEU A 11 -2.25 -14.90 6.16
C LEU A 11 -1.52 -16.15 5.64
N THR A 12 -1.89 -16.67 4.46
CA THR A 12 -1.17 -17.76 3.82
C THR A 12 0.27 -17.38 3.53
N GLN A 13 0.52 -16.24 2.88
CA GLN A 13 1.88 -15.81 2.54
C GLN A 13 2.75 -15.53 3.77
N LEU A 14 2.16 -15.11 4.89
CA LEU A 14 2.89 -14.95 6.15
C LEU A 14 3.46 -16.28 6.68
N ASN A 15 2.82 -17.41 6.36
CA ASN A 15 3.31 -18.73 6.73
C ASN A 15 4.31 -19.30 5.71
N GLU A 16 4.41 -18.72 4.51
CA GLU A 16 5.23 -19.23 3.40
C GLU A 16 6.52 -18.43 3.18
N TYR A 17 6.50 -17.12 3.46
CA TYR A 17 7.61 -16.22 3.20
C TYR A 17 8.12 -15.55 4.49
N PRO A 18 9.44 -15.29 4.62
CA PRO A 18 9.98 -14.53 5.74
C PRO A 18 9.55 -13.06 5.73
N ILE A 19 9.27 -12.51 4.54
CA ILE A 19 8.77 -11.16 4.36
C ILE A 19 7.47 -11.22 3.55
N VAL A 20 6.49 -10.39 3.91
CA VAL A 20 5.31 -10.17 3.08
C VAL A 20 5.15 -8.67 2.80
N THR A 21 5.11 -8.30 1.53
CA THR A 21 5.00 -6.91 1.09
C THR A 21 3.61 -6.63 0.52
N VAL A 22 2.87 -5.73 1.17
CA VAL A 22 1.56 -5.23 0.70
C VAL A 22 1.75 -3.92 -0.07
N LEU A 23 1.61 -3.98 -1.38
CA LEU A 23 1.65 -2.84 -2.30
C LEU A 23 0.25 -2.43 -2.72
N GLY A 24 0.02 -1.15 -2.96
CA GLY A 24 -1.31 -0.63 -3.26
C GLY A 24 -1.31 0.88 -3.48
N PRO A 25 -2.28 1.45 -4.22
CA PRO A 25 -2.40 2.90 -4.31
C PRO A 25 -2.59 3.52 -2.91
N ARG A 26 -2.31 4.82 -2.79
CA ARG A 26 -2.63 5.53 -1.55
C ARG A 26 -4.13 5.41 -1.26
N GLN A 27 -4.48 5.40 0.03
CA GLN A 27 -5.86 5.25 0.50
C GLN A 27 -6.55 3.90 0.17
N ALA A 28 -5.84 2.91 -0.39
CA ALA A 28 -6.39 1.56 -0.61
C ALA A 28 -6.71 0.77 0.68
N GLY A 29 -6.21 1.23 1.85
CA GLY A 29 -6.41 0.55 3.14
C GLY A 29 -5.29 -0.39 3.56
N LYS A 30 -4.06 -0.24 3.01
CA LYS A 30 -2.90 -1.11 3.34
C LYS A 30 -2.57 -1.13 4.83
N THR A 31 -2.34 0.04 5.41
CA THR A 31 -2.02 0.20 6.84
C THR A 31 -3.11 -0.40 7.71
N THR A 32 -4.39 -0.19 7.35
CA THR A 32 -5.53 -0.78 8.05
C THR A 32 -5.51 -2.31 7.95
N LEU A 33 -5.32 -2.88 6.77
CA LEU A 33 -5.25 -4.33 6.57
C LEU A 33 -4.19 -4.96 7.48
N VAL A 34 -2.95 -4.47 7.44
CA VAL A 34 -1.84 -5.10 8.17
C VAL A 34 -1.97 -4.92 9.68
N ARG A 35 -2.40 -3.75 10.17
CA ARG A 35 -2.52 -3.50 11.62
C ARG A 35 -3.62 -4.31 12.28
N GLU A 36 -4.74 -4.45 11.59
CA GLU A 36 -5.92 -5.14 12.12
C GLU A 36 -5.77 -6.66 12.04
N THR A 37 -5.08 -7.15 10.99
CA THR A 37 -4.82 -8.59 10.84
C THR A 37 -3.71 -9.06 11.78
N LEU A 38 -2.77 -8.18 12.14
CA LEU A 38 -1.58 -8.52 12.93
C LEU A 38 -1.45 -7.62 14.19
N PRO A 39 -2.38 -7.71 15.15
CA PRO A 39 -2.34 -6.89 16.36
C PRO A 39 -1.11 -7.15 17.23
N ASP A 40 -0.52 -8.34 17.13
CA ASP A 40 0.67 -8.74 17.89
C ASP A 40 2.00 -8.28 17.26
N PHE A 41 1.95 -7.65 16.09
CA PHE A 41 3.17 -7.17 15.42
C PHE A 41 3.52 -5.75 15.88
N HIS A 42 4.81 -5.49 16.04
CA HIS A 42 5.31 -4.13 16.27
C HIS A 42 5.07 -3.28 15.02
N TYR A 43 4.28 -2.23 15.17
CA TYR A 43 3.97 -1.32 14.08
C TYR A 43 4.93 -0.12 14.07
N VAL A 44 5.62 0.08 12.95
CA VAL A 44 6.56 1.18 12.76
C VAL A 44 6.22 1.92 11.46
N SER A 45 5.94 3.22 11.58
CA SER A 45 5.62 4.06 10.42
C SER A 45 6.83 4.90 10.01
N LEU A 46 7.31 4.68 8.78
CA LEU A 46 8.44 5.43 8.20
C LEU A 46 8.02 6.79 7.61
N GLU A 47 6.74 7.17 7.75
CA GLU A 47 6.31 8.56 7.59
C GLU A 47 6.73 9.43 8.78
N ASN A 48 6.96 8.85 9.97
CA ASN A 48 7.52 9.56 11.10
C ASN A 48 8.97 10.01 10.77
N PRO A 49 9.28 11.32 10.76
CA PRO A 49 10.60 11.82 10.39
C PRO A 49 11.74 11.30 11.26
N GLU A 50 11.52 11.16 12.57
CA GLU A 50 12.54 10.72 13.54
C GLU A 50 12.86 9.23 13.33
N LEU A 51 11.82 8.39 13.24
CA LEU A 51 12.00 6.95 12.99
C LEU A 51 12.65 6.71 11.63
N ARG A 52 12.26 7.48 10.61
CA ARG A 52 12.87 7.42 9.27
C ARG A 52 14.34 7.81 9.31
N GLN A 53 14.69 8.87 10.04
CA GLN A 53 16.08 9.31 10.18
C GLN A 53 16.93 8.20 10.79
N ILE A 54 16.50 7.64 11.92
CA ILE A 54 17.20 6.53 12.58
C ILE A 54 17.34 5.33 11.64
N ALA A 55 16.26 4.95 10.95
CA ALA A 55 16.25 3.85 10.00
C ALA A 55 17.18 4.06 8.80
N THR A 56 17.48 5.31 8.44
CA THR A 56 18.35 5.64 7.30
C THR A 56 19.81 5.81 7.71
N GLU A 57 20.06 6.40 8.88
CA GLU A 57 21.41 6.65 9.40
C GLU A 57 22.06 5.39 9.98
N ASP A 58 21.33 4.59 10.77
CA ASP A 58 21.80 3.30 11.28
C ASP A 58 20.72 2.20 11.12
N PRO A 59 20.55 1.68 9.89
CA PRO A 59 19.62 0.59 9.59
C PRO A 59 19.81 -0.65 10.47
N LYS A 60 21.06 -0.97 10.83
CA LYS A 60 21.39 -2.18 11.62
C LYS A 60 20.92 -2.02 13.06
N ALA A 61 21.22 -0.89 13.69
CA ALA A 61 20.76 -0.62 15.05
C ALA A 61 19.23 -0.51 15.11
N PHE A 62 18.62 0.14 14.11
CA PHE A 62 17.17 0.22 13.99
C PHE A 62 16.52 -1.17 13.95
N LEU A 63 16.94 -2.05 13.04
CA LEU A 63 16.37 -3.40 12.91
C LEU A 63 16.67 -4.30 14.11
N LYS A 64 17.75 -4.06 14.87
CA LYS A 64 18.02 -4.78 16.13
C LYS A 64 16.98 -4.50 17.22
N GLN A 65 16.33 -3.34 17.20
CA GLN A 65 15.22 -3.03 18.13
C GLN A 65 13.96 -3.84 17.80
N TYR A 66 13.90 -4.38 16.58
CA TYR A 66 12.73 -5.01 15.96
C TYR A 66 13.09 -6.43 15.47
N PRO A 67 13.39 -7.37 16.39
CA PRO A 67 14.01 -8.65 16.03
C PRO A 67 13.11 -9.63 15.27
N HIS A 68 11.78 -9.52 15.38
CA HIS A 68 10.78 -10.32 14.67
C HIS A 68 9.38 -9.70 14.84
N LYS A 69 8.43 -10.12 13.99
CA LYS A 69 7.02 -9.69 14.01
C LYS A 69 6.88 -8.17 13.91
N VAL A 70 7.43 -7.57 12.85
CA VAL A 70 7.44 -6.12 12.68
C VAL A 70 6.78 -5.73 11.37
N ILE A 71 5.91 -4.73 11.44
CA ILE A 71 5.32 -4.04 10.29
C ILE A 71 6.11 -2.76 10.05
N LEU A 72 6.74 -2.65 8.88
CA LEU A 72 7.37 -1.42 8.39
C LEU A 72 6.44 -0.77 7.36
N ASP A 73 5.70 0.22 7.80
CA ASP A 73 4.72 0.92 6.98
C ASP A 73 5.41 1.99 6.12
N GLU A 74 5.01 2.09 4.85
CA GLU A 74 5.47 3.12 3.91
C GLU A 74 6.99 2.98 3.58
N ILE A 75 7.44 1.74 3.32
CA ILE A 75 8.86 1.33 3.15
C ILE A 75 9.62 2.09 2.06
N GLN A 76 8.94 2.65 1.05
CA GLN A 76 9.58 3.54 0.06
C GLN A 76 10.20 4.80 0.68
N ARG A 77 9.87 5.13 1.94
CA ARG A 77 10.51 6.22 2.69
C ARG A 77 11.91 5.87 3.20
N ALA A 78 12.23 4.58 3.37
CA ALA A 78 13.55 4.10 3.77
C ALA A 78 13.92 2.80 3.02
N PRO A 79 14.07 2.86 1.67
CA PRO A 79 14.31 1.67 0.85
C PRO A 79 15.64 0.99 1.17
N VAL A 80 16.58 1.71 1.80
CA VAL A 80 17.87 1.18 2.28
C VAL A 80 17.68 -0.03 3.21
N LEU A 81 16.57 -0.11 3.96
CA LEU A 81 16.27 -1.21 4.86
C LEU A 81 16.14 -2.56 4.13
N LEU A 82 15.77 -2.57 2.84
CA LEU A 82 15.53 -3.81 2.08
C LEU A 82 16.76 -4.71 2.03
N SER A 83 17.95 -4.15 1.79
CA SER A 83 19.20 -4.91 1.74
C SER A 83 19.62 -5.47 3.11
N TYR A 84 19.26 -4.78 4.20
CA TYR A 84 19.51 -5.28 5.56
C TYR A 84 18.54 -6.38 5.94
N LEU A 85 17.26 -6.24 5.58
CA LEU A 85 16.24 -7.27 5.77
C LEU A 85 16.64 -8.56 5.05
N GLN A 86 17.14 -8.47 3.81
CA GLN A 86 17.69 -9.61 3.08
C GLN A 86 18.73 -10.38 3.91
N GLY A 87 19.72 -9.66 4.46
CA GLY A 87 20.77 -10.28 5.29
C GLY A 87 20.23 -10.90 6.58
N ILE A 88 19.19 -10.33 7.18
CA ILE A 88 18.58 -10.89 8.40
C ILE A 88 17.84 -12.20 8.07
N VAL A 89 17.00 -12.21 7.05
CA VAL A 89 16.18 -13.38 6.71
C VAL A 89 17.00 -14.54 6.14
N ASP A 90 18.11 -14.24 5.45
CA ASP A 90 19.04 -15.27 4.95
C ASP A 90 19.77 -15.99 6.11
N ASN A 91 20.03 -15.31 7.23
CA ASN A 91 20.68 -15.90 8.41
C ASN A 91 19.71 -16.55 9.40
N ARG A 92 18.42 -16.20 9.33
CA ARG A 92 17.36 -16.73 10.20
C ARG A 92 16.13 -17.04 9.37
N PRO A 93 16.05 -18.23 8.75
CA PRO A 93 14.90 -18.60 7.93
C PRO A 93 13.70 -18.93 8.83
N SER A 94 12.92 -17.91 9.13
CA SER A 94 11.60 -18.03 9.76
C SER A 94 10.59 -17.23 8.94
N ASN A 95 9.41 -17.80 8.72
CA ASN A 95 8.35 -17.12 7.98
C ASN A 95 7.66 -16.06 8.85
N GLY A 96 7.07 -15.05 8.20
CA GLY A 96 6.29 -14.00 8.86
C GLY A 96 7.09 -13.08 9.77
N GLN A 97 8.40 -12.92 9.56
CA GLN A 97 9.24 -12.06 10.40
C GLN A 97 8.94 -10.58 10.17
N PHE A 98 8.75 -10.19 8.92
CA PHE A 98 8.57 -8.80 8.53
C PHE A 98 7.38 -8.63 7.58
N VAL A 99 6.63 -7.55 7.80
CA VAL A 99 5.58 -7.11 6.87
C VAL A 99 5.93 -5.71 6.40
N LEU A 100 5.95 -5.51 5.09
CA LEU A 100 6.23 -4.23 4.48
C LEU A 100 4.97 -3.69 3.85
N THR A 101 4.70 -2.39 3.98
CA THR A 101 3.70 -1.74 3.13
C THR A 101 4.35 -0.68 2.28
N GLY A 102 3.78 -0.41 1.12
CA GLY A 102 4.21 0.75 0.33
C GLY A 102 3.22 1.13 -0.75
N SER A 103 3.24 2.40 -1.13
CA SER A 103 2.54 2.84 -2.33
C SER A 103 3.19 2.29 -3.61
N HIS A 104 2.39 2.03 -4.65
CA HIS A 104 2.85 1.53 -5.96
C HIS A 104 3.74 2.54 -6.69
N GLN A 105 4.99 2.65 -6.27
CA GLN A 105 6.05 3.35 -7.00
C GLN A 105 6.88 2.31 -7.77
N LEU A 106 7.15 2.57 -9.05
CA LEU A 106 7.97 1.68 -9.91
C LEU A 106 9.34 1.41 -9.28
N GLU A 107 9.95 2.44 -8.70
CA GLU A 107 11.23 2.37 -8.00
C GLU A 107 11.19 1.40 -6.81
N LEU A 108 10.13 1.44 -5.99
CA LEU A 108 9.98 0.52 -4.87
C LEU A 108 9.87 -0.93 -5.35
N ARG A 109 9.09 -1.19 -6.42
CA ARG A 109 8.97 -2.54 -6.98
C ARG A 109 10.30 -3.07 -7.51
N ALA A 110 11.09 -2.22 -8.16
CA ALA A 110 12.42 -2.56 -8.63
C ALA A 110 13.35 -2.89 -7.45
N ALA A 111 13.36 -2.04 -6.41
CA ALA A 111 14.18 -2.25 -5.22
C ALA A 111 13.83 -3.54 -4.47
N ILE A 112 12.53 -3.83 -4.32
CA ILE A 112 12.05 -5.09 -3.73
C ILE A 112 12.47 -6.29 -4.57
N THR A 113 12.25 -6.24 -5.89
CA THR A 113 12.67 -7.34 -6.79
C THR A 113 14.17 -7.58 -6.71
N GLN A 114 14.98 -6.52 -6.63
CA GLN A 114 16.43 -6.64 -6.58
C GLN A 114 16.94 -7.18 -5.24
N SER A 115 16.42 -6.69 -4.12
CA SER A 115 16.95 -7.04 -2.78
C SER A 115 16.24 -8.25 -2.15
N LEU A 116 14.97 -8.48 -2.45
CA LEU A 116 14.13 -9.46 -1.74
C LEU A 116 13.56 -10.57 -2.65
N ALA A 117 14.04 -10.72 -3.89
CA ALA A 117 13.63 -11.81 -4.77
C ALA A 117 13.75 -13.18 -4.06
N GLY A 118 12.67 -13.97 -4.16
CA GLY A 118 12.56 -15.29 -3.53
C GLY A 118 12.35 -15.29 -2.00
N ARG A 119 12.38 -14.12 -1.36
CA ARG A 119 12.28 -13.97 0.11
C ARG A 119 11.04 -13.20 0.55
N THR A 120 10.31 -12.62 -0.40
CA THR A 120 9.09 -11.87 -0.11
C THR A 120 7.91 -12.35 -0.94
N GLY A 121 6.77 -12.53 -0.28
CA GLY A 121 5.46 -12.62 -0.93
C GLY A 121 4.95 -11.21 -1.24
N ILE A 122 4.48 -10.96 -2.46
CA ILE A 122 3.98 -9.64 -2.88
C ILE A 122 2.47 -9.69 -3.06
N LEU A 123 1.76 -8.83 -2.32
CA LEU A 123 0.32 -8.67 -2.40
C LEU A 123 -0.03 -7.30 -2.94
N ASN A 124 -0.95 -7.26 -3.91
CA ASN A 124 -1.42 -6.02 -4.51
C ASN A 124 -2.82 -5.69 -3.97
N LEU A 125 -2.88 -4.84 -2.95
CA LEU A 125 -4.13 -4.36 -2.38
C LEU A 125 -4.66 -3.17 -3.19
N LEU A 126 -5.74 -3.40 -3.94
CA LEU A 126 -6.49 -2.37 -4.64
C LEU A 126 -7.57 -1.76 -3.74
N PRO A 127 -8.22 -0.65 -4.15
CA PRO A 127 -9.47 -0.19 -3.55
C PRO A 127 -10.52 -1.31 -3.49
N LEU A 128 -11.63 -1.06 -2.80
CA LEU A 128 -12.64 -2.07 -2.51
C LEU A 128 -13.21 -2.70 -3.78
N THR A 129 -13.46 -4.00 -3.76
CA THR A 129 -14.23 -4.66 -4.81
C THR A 129 -15.72 -4.42 -4.59
N ILE A 130 -16.53 -4.60 -5.64
CA ILE A 130 -17.99 -4.61 -5.51
C ILE A 130 -18.45 -5.66 -4.50
N GLU A 131 -17.78 -6.81 -4.45
CA GLU A 131 -18.08 -7.86 -3.49
C GLU A 131 -17.77 -7.44 -2.04
N GLU A 132 -16.65 -6.78 -1.80
CA GLU A 132 -16.30 -6.24 -0.47
C GLU A 132 -17.34 -5.19 -0.02
N LEU A 133 -17.79 -4.31 -0.91
CA LEU A 133 -18.88 -3.36 -0.63
C LEU A 133 -20.19 -4.08 -0.32
N ARG A 134 -20.56 -5.07 -1.13
CA ARG A 134 -21.78 -5.87 -0.94
C ARG A 134 -21.79 -6.58 0.40
N ASN A 135 -20.65 -7.14 0.81
CA ASN A 135 -20.48 -7.81 2.10
C ASN A 135 -20.56 -6.83 3.29
N ALA A 136 -20.23 -5.56 3.06
CA ALA A 136 -20.42 -4.47 4.02
C ALA A 136 -21.84 -3.85 3.98
N ASN A 137 -22.79 -4.47 3.29
CA ASN A 137 -24.15 -3.94 3.07
C ASN A 137 -24.20 -2.60 2.33
N ILE A 138 -23.16 -2.29 1.55
CA ILE A 138 -23.14 -1.13 0.65
C ILE A 138 -23.47 -1.63 -0.74
N ARG A 139 -24.64 -1.23 -1.24
CA ARG A 139 -25.12 -1.58 -2.58
C ARG A 139 -25.64 -0.33 -3.25
N PHE A 140 -25.36 -0.21 -4.53
CA PHE A 140 -25.95 0.81 -5.37
C PHE A 140 -26.87 0.17 -6.40
N ASP A 141 -27.94 0.87 -6.74
CA ASP A 141 -29.00 0.35 -7.62
C ASP A 141 -28.58 0.30 -9.10
N SER A 142 -27.50 0.99 -9.46
CA SER A 142 -27.00 1.05 -10.83
C SER A 142 -25.48 1.00 -10.87
N PHE A 143 -24.96 0.60 -12.03
CA PHE A 143 -23.52 0.55 -12.27
C PHE A 143 -22.88 1.95 -12.30
N GLU A 144 -23.59 2.94 -12.82
CA GLU A 144 -23.18 4.36 -12.82
C GLU A 144 -23.00 4.87 -11.39
N ALA A 145 -23.84 4.43 -10.46
CA ALA A 145 -23.70 4.77 -9.05
C ALA A 145 -22.45 4.15 -8.42
N TYR A 146 -22.03 2.94 -8.83
CA TYR A 146 -20.71 2.41 -8.43
C TYR A 146 -19.56 3.24 -9.00
N ILE A 147 -19.62 3.65 -10.26
CA ILE A 147 -18.59 4.51 -10.87
C ILE A 147 -18.49 5.85 -10.12
N PHE A 148 -19.63 6.47 -9.83
CA PHE A 148 -19.69 7.78 -9.19
C PHE A 148 -19.20 7.74 -7.73
N ASN A 149 -19.64 6.74 -6.95
CA ASN A 149 -19.25 6.60 -5.56
C ASN A 149 -17.84 6.00 -5.40
N GLY A 150 -17.39 5.26 -6.41
CA GLY A 150 -16.09 4.62 -6.46
C GLY A 150 -15.84 3.64 -5.31
N PHE A 151 -14.56 3.30 -5.13
CA PHE A 151 -14.13 2.15 -4.34
C PHE A 151 -13.15 2.47 -3.21
N LEU A 152 -12.85 3.74 -2.95
CA LEU A 152 -11.91 4.09 -1.88
C LEU A 152 -12.57 3.83 -0.52
N PRO A 153 -11.94 3.04 0.38
CA PRO A 153 -12.52 2.73 1.69
C PRO A 153 -13.00 3.95 2.47
N ARG A 154 -12.23 5.03 2.48
CA ARG A 154 -12.55 6.26 3.21
C ARG A 154 -13.84 6.94 2.74
N VAL A 155 -14.20 6.82 1.47
CA VAL A 155 -15.47 7.40 0.95
C VAL A 155 -16.66 6.76 1.66
N HIS A 156 -16.59 5.44 1.84
CA HIS A 156 -17.64 4.64 2.46
C HIS A 156 -17.62 4.68 3.98
N ASP A 157 -16.43 4.51 4.60
CA ASP A 157 -16.29 4.48 6.06
C ASP A 157 -16.61 5.84 6.71
N GLN A 158 -16.32 6.96 6.03
CA GLN A 158 -16.53 8.32 6.57
C GLN A 158 -17.67 9.08 5.86
N GLN A 159 -18.43 8.42 4.98
CA GLN A 159 -19.52 9.05 4.21
C GLN A 159 -19.07 10.34 3.50
N GLN A 160 -17.87 10.32 2.92
CA GLN A 160 -17.33 11.48 2.22
C GLN A 160 -18.09 11.69 0.92
N ARG A 161 -18.33 12.96 0.55
CA ARG A 161 -18.89 13.30 -0.76
C ARG A 161 -17.93 12.81 -1.86
N PRO A 162 -18.33 11.85 -2.73
CA PRO A 162 -17.40 11.22 -3.67
C PRO A 162 -16.68 12.22 -4.57
N HIS A 163 -17.41 13.15 -5.18
CA HIS A 163 -16.83 14.17 -6.07
C HIS A 163 -15.74 15.02 -5.41
N VAL A 164 -15.87 15.34 -4.11
CA VAL A 164 -14.85 16.08 -3.34
C VAL A 164 -13.68 15.17 -3.00
N ALA A 165 -13.95 13.96 -2.53
CA ALA A 165 -12.93 13.01 -2.14
C ALA A 165 -12.01 12.65 -3.32
N TYR A 166 -12.59 12.31 -4.47
CA TYR A 166 -11.85 11.97 -5.69
C TYR A 166 -11.18 13.18 -6.33
N GLY A 167 -11.81 14.37 -6.30
CA GLY A 167 -11.18 15.61 -6.75
C GLY A 167 -9.92 15.94 -5.94
N ASN A 168 -10.01 15.87 -4.60
CA ASN A 168 -8.87 16.08 -3.70
C ASN A 168 -7.80 15.00 -3.88
N TYR A 169 -8.18 13.73 -4.04
CA TYR A 169 -7.24 12.63 -4.30
C TYR A 169 -6.47 12.86 -5.61
N TYR A 170 -7.16 13.25 -6.67
CA TYR A 170 -6.53 13.56 -7.96
C TYR A 170 -5.52 14.71 -7.83
N GLN A 171 -5.94 15.82 -7.25
CA GLN A 171 -5.10 17.02 -7.12
C GLN A 171 -3.88 16.81 -6.22
N THR A 172 -4.04 16.12 -5.09
CA THR A 172 -2.97 16.01 -4.08
C THR A 172 -2.00 14.86 -4.34
N TYR A 173 -2.46 13.80 -5.01
CA TYR A 173 -1.70 12.58 -5.17
C TYR A 173 -1.40 12.27 -6.64
N VAL A 174 -2.43 12.19 -7.48
CA VAL A 174 -2.24 11.80 -8.88
C VAL A 174 -1.39 12.84 -9.59
N GLU A 175 -1.71 14.13 -9.48
CA GLU A 175 -0.89 15.18 -10.08
C GLU A 175 0.54 15.19 -9.56
N ARG A 176 0.74 14.98 -8.25
CA ARG A 176 2.08 14.99 -7.64
C ARG A 176 2.94 13.82 -8.14
N ASP A 177 2.43 12.59 -8.03
CA ASP A 177 3.18 11.39 -8.41
C ASP A 177 3.38 11.34 -9.94
N VAL A 178 2.40 11.79 -10.72
CA VAL A 178 2.51 11.90 -12.19
C VAL A 178 3.54 12.94 -12.60
N ARG A 179 3.61 14.09 -11.93
CA ARG A 179 4.67 15.08 -12.17
C ARG A 179 6.06 14.50 -11.89
N GLN A 180 6.19 13.66 -10.86
CA GLN A 180 7.46 13.00 -10.53
C GLN A 180 7.84 11.91 -11.54
N LEU A 181 6.88 11.12 -12.02
CA LEU A 181 7.13 9.99 -12.91
C LEU A 181 7.36 10.38 -14.37
N ILE A 182 6.65 11.39 -14.87
CA ILE A 182 6.55 11.62 -16.32
C ILE A 182 7.28 12.91 -16.74
N GLN A 183 7.90 13.66 -15.81
CA GLN A 183 8.50 14.98 -16.08
C GLN A 183 7.60 15.84 -16.99
N LEU A 184 6.29 15.75 -16.80
CA LEU A 184 5.33 16.10 -17.84
C LEU A 184 5.45 17.57 -18.19
N LYS A 185 5.85 17.84 -19.44
CA LYS A 185 5.86 19.17 -20.04
C LYS A 185 4.46 19.78 -20.17
N ASP A 186 3.39 18.99 -20.03
CA ASP A 186 2.00 19.45 -20.13
C ASP A 186 1.02 18.67 -19.22
N ALA A 187 0.62 19.27 -18.09
CA ALA A 187 -0.35 18.70 -17.16
C ALA A 187 -1.78 18.63 -17.74
N SER A 188 -2.12 19.52 -18.68
CA SER A 188 -3.46 19.60 -19.26
C SER A 188 -3.77 18.40 -20.15
N LEU A 189 -2.75 17.89 -20.87
CA LEU A 189 -2.88 16.70 -21.71
C LEU A 189 -3.14 15.45 -20.86
N PHE A 190 -2.47 15.33 -19.72
CA PHE A 190 -2.69 14.23 -18.79
C PHE A 190 -4.10 14.27 -18.18
N GLU A 191 -4.57 15.45 -17.76
CA GLU A 191 -5.94 15.60 -17.27
C GLU A 191 -6.97 15.21 -18.34
N LYS A 192 -6.77 15.66 -19.58
CA LYS A 192 -7.63 15.28 -20.71
C LYS A 192 -7.61 13.78 -20.95
N PHE A 193 -6.43 13.15 -20.90
CA PHE A 193 -6.29 11.69 -21.00
C PHE A 193 -7.09 10.97 -19.91
N ILE A 194 -6.95 11.37 -18.65
CA ILE A 194 -7.68 10.75 -17.53
C ILE A 194 -9.20 10.92 -17.71
N LYS A 195 -9.69 12.10 -18.11
CA LYS A 195 -11.11 12.32 -18.39
C LYS A 195 -11.62 11.42 -19.52
N LEU A 196 -10.85 11.23 -20.59
CA LEU A 196 -11.19 10.34 -21.71
C LEU A 196 -11.22 8.87 -21.30
N VAL A 197 -10.29 8.44 -20.44
CA VAL A 197 -10.28 7.08 -19.89
C VAL A 197 -11.48 6.88 -18.98
N ALA A 198 -11.77 7.82 -18.08
CA ALA A 198 -12.90 7.74 -17.16
C ALA A 198 -14.25 7.62 -17.90
N GLY A 199 -14.43 8.32 -19.02
CA GLY A 199 -15.62 8.19 -19.88
C GLY A 199 -15.73 6.86 -20.63
N ARG A 200 -14.71 5.99 -20.55
CA ARG A 200 -14.70 4.65 -21.15
C ARG A 200 -14.65 3.51 -20.13
N VAL A 201 -14.61 3.84 -18.83
CA VAL A 201 -14.73 2.83 -17.78
C VAL A 201 -16.21 2.54 -17.60
N GLY A 202 -16.67 1.46 -18.24
CA GLY A 202 -17.99 0.90 -18.08
C GLY A 202 -18.15 -0.44 -18.76
#